data_AF-A0A4Q3TUK7-F1
#
_entry.id   AF-A0A4Q3TUK7-F1
#
_cell.length_a   1.000
_cell.length_b   1.000
_cell.length_c   1.000
_cell.angle_alpha   90.00
_cell.angle_beta   90.00
_cell.angle_gamma   90.00
#
_symmetry.space_group_name_H-M   'P 1'
#
loop_
_entity.id
_entity.type
_entity.pdbx_description
1 polymer ?
#
loop_
_entity_poly.entity_id
_entity_poly.type
_entity_poly.pdbx_seq_one_letter_code
_entity_poly.pdbx_strand_id
1 'polypeptide(L)'
;MHLLRSILAPVAAFLLLSVSALADDGRLTITTATGDKAFNIEVVDTPEGRAKGLMFRTELAPDAGMLFDFHESRPVSFWMQNTLIPLDML
;
A
#
# COMPACT_ATOMS: atom_id res chain seq x y z
N MET A 1 -14.95 50.20 -0.56
CA MET A 1 -13.67 49.52 -0.20
C MET A 1 -13.93 48.72 1.08
N HIS A 2 -13.53 47.44 1.10
CA HIS A 2 -13.48 46.51 2.26
C HIS A 2 -14.56 45.42 2.46
N LEU A 3 -15.76 45.47 1.87
CA LEU A 3 -16.77 44.43 2.18
C LEU A 3 -16.75 43.19 1.25
N LEU A 4 -16.16 43.28 0.05
CA LEU A 4 -16.12 42.16 -0.90
C LEU A 4 -14.86 41.27 -0.80
N ARG A 5 -13.90 41.63 0.06
CA ARG A 5 -12.63 40.89 0.22
C ARG A 5 -12.65 39.84 1.33
N SER A 6 -13.63 39.87 2.22
CA SER A 6 -13.62 39.06 3.46
C SER A 6 -14.28 37.68 3.33
N ILE A 7 -15.01 37.42 2.24
CA ILE A 7 -15.71 36.13 2.02
C ILE A 7 -14.85 35.14 1.21
N LEU A 8 -13.81 35.63 0.51
CA LEU A 8 -12.91 34.78 -0.27
C LEU A 8 -11.91 34.00 0.62
N ALA A 9 -11.57 34.54 1.79
CA ALA A 9 -10.59 33.94 2.70
C ALA A 9 -11.05 32.63 3.39
N PRO A 10 -12.28 32.47 3.92
CA PRO A 10 -12.67 31.23 4.59
C PRO A 10 -12.93 30.09 3.59
N VAL A 11 -13.34 30.40 2.36
CA VAL A 11 -13.59 29.38 1.32
C VAL A 11 -12.28 28.75 0.84
N ALA A 12 -11.22 29.54 0.69
CA ALA A 12 -9.89 29.04 0.33
C ALA A 12 -9.26 28.18 1.45
N ALA A 13 -9.50 28.52 2.72
CA ALA A 13 -9.00 27.76 3.86
C ALA A 13 -9.72 26.40 4.04
N PHE A 14 -11.02 26.34 3.74
CA PHE A 14 -11.79 25.09 3.82
C PHE A 14 -11.41 24.11 2.70
N LEU A 15 -11.07 24.62 1.51
CA LEU A 15 -10.61 23.82 0.37
C LEU A 15 -9.22 23.18 0.57
N LEU A 16 -8.40 23.70 1.48
CA LEU A 16 -7.05 23.17 1.76
C LEU A 16 -7.01 22.13 2.89
N LEU A 17 -8.04 22.04 3.73
CA LEU A 17 -8.07 21.14 4.90
C LEU A 17 -8.72 19.77 4.62
N SER A 18 -9.39 19.60 3.47
CA SER A 18 -10.11 18.35 3.15
C SER A 18 -9.29 17.31 2.37
N VAL A 19 -8.01 17.55 2.08
CA VAL A 19 -7.13 16.61 1.35
C VAL A 19 -6.11 15.96 2.31
N SER A 20 -6.56 15.51 3.47
CA SER A 20 -5.73 14.72 4.39
C SER A 20 -6.56 13.61 5.03
N ALA A 21 -7.37 12.92 4.23
CA ALA A 21 -8.17 11.79 4.71
C ALA A 21 -7.85 10.54 3.87
N LEU A 22 -7.29 9.55 4.57
CA LEU A 22 -7.01 8.16 4.17
C LEU A 22 -5.82 7.92 3.22
N ALA A 23 -4.61 8.26 3.67
CA ALA A 23 -3.51 7.32 3.42
C ALA A 23 -3.62 6.25 4.51
N ASP A 24 -4.41 5.20 4.25
CA ASP A 24 -4.26 3.94 4.97
C ASP A 24 -2.90 3.39 4.53
N ASP A 25 -1.86 3.86 5.21
CA ASP A 25 -0.47 3.52 4.94
C ASP A 25 -0.39 2.01 5.14
N GLY A 26 -0.24 1.27 4.04
CA GLY A 26 -0.26 -0.19 3.98
C GLY A 26 0.92 -0.78 4.74
N ARG A 27 1.06 -0.49 6.03
CA ARG A 27 2.16 -0.94 6.87
C ARG A 27 1.77 -2.25 7.53
N LEU A 28 2.54 -3.29 7.26
CA LEU A 28 2.43 -4.60 7.90
C LEU A 28 3.63 -4.81 8.82
N THR A 29 3.36 -5.22 10.06
CA THR A 29 4.40 -5.54 11.04
C THR A 29 4.45 -7.04 11.28
N ILE A 30 5.63 -7.63 11.11
CA ILE A 30 5.95 -9.00 11.51
C ILE A 30 6.65 -8.96 12.87
N THR A 31 6.00 -9.50 13.89
CA THR A 31 6.60 -9.67 15.23
C THR A 31 7.47 -10.91 15.27
N THR A 32 8.76 -10.73 15.56
CA THR A 32 9.74 -11.82 15.66
C THR A 32 10.33 -11.89 17.07
N ALA A 33 11.03 -12.99 17.39
CA ALA A 33 11.72 -13.13 18.67
C ALA A 33 12.81 -12.06 18.91
N THR A 34 13.34 -11.44 17.85
CA THR A 34 14.37 -10.39 17.93
C THR A 34 13.80 -8.98 17.79
N GLY A 35 12.48 -8.85 17.70
CA GLY A 35 11.77 -7.57 17.61
C GLY A 35 10.86 -7.48 16.38
N ASP A 36 10.15 -6.36 16.30
CA ASP A 36 9.20 -6.07 15.23
C ASP A 36 9.91 -5.60 13.95
N LYS A 37 9.41 -6.06 12.81
CA LYS A 37 9.84 -5.65 11.47
C LYS A 37 8.65 -5.09 10.71
N ALA A 38 8.71 -3.83 10.33
CA ALA A 38 7.65 -3.17 9.59
C ALA A 38 7.97 -3.10 8.10
N PHE A 39 6.96 -3.33 7.27
CA PHE A 39 7.04 -3.32 5.82
C PHE A 39 5.92 -2.47 5.24
N ASN A 40 6.19 -1.74 4.17
CA ASN A 40 5.20 -1.12 3.32
C ASN A 40 4.69 -2.15 2.30
N ILE A 41 3.41 -2.48 2.34
CA ILE A 41 2.81 -3.57 1.58
C ILE A 41 1.76 -3.06 0.61
N GLU A 42 1.73 -3.67 -0.57
CA GLU A 42 0.60 -3.60 -1.49
C GLU A 42 -0.32 -4.79 -1.23
N VAL A 43 -1.59 -4.54 -0.91
CA VAL A 43 -2.58 -5.62 -0.73
C VAL A 43 -3.16 -5.98 -2.09
N VAL A 44 -3.16 -7.28 -2.40
CA VAL A 44 -3.83 -7.83 -3.58
C VAL A 44 -4.84 -8.90 -3.15
N ASP A 45 -6.12 -8.58 -3.35
CA ASP A 45 -7.28 -9.40 -2.96
C ASP A 45 -8.05 -9.96 -4.19
N THR A 46 -7.88 -9.35 -5.36
CA THR A 46 -8.48 -9.82 -6.61
C THR A 46 -7.74 -11.02 -7.22
N PRO A 47 -8.44 -11.95 -7.91
CA PRO A 47 -7.79 -13.04 -8.66
C PRO A 47 -6.74 -12.54 -9.66
N GLU A 48 -7.04 -11.47 -10.40
CA GLU A 48 -6.15 -10.89 -11.40
C GLU A 48 -4.93 -10.24 -10.77
N GLY A 49 -5.12 -9.49 -9.67
CA GLY A 49 -4.04 -8.89 -8.90
C GLY A 49 -3.07 -9.93 -8.36
N ARG A 50 -3.61 -11.01 -7.77
CA ARG A 50 -2.81 -12.13 -7.25
C ARG A 50 -2.07 -12.90 -8.36
N ALA A 51 -2.70 -13.13 -9.51
CA ALA A 51 -2.05 -13.81 -10.63
C ALA A 51 -0.88 -12.99 -11.20
N LYS A 52 -1.00 -11.66 -11.21
CA LYS A 52 0.05 -10.74 -11.65
C LYS A 52 1.16 -10.60 -10.60
N GLY A 53 0.83 -10.44 -9.32
CA GLY A 53 1.79 -10.25 -8.24
C GLY A 53 2.83 -9.18 -8.56
N LEU A 54 4.11 -9.51 -8.33
CA LEU A 54 5.27 -8.64 -8.57
C LEU A 54 5.91 -8.83 -9.97
N MET A 55 5.18 -9.39 -10.94
CA MET A 55 5.68 -9.56 -12.31
C MET A 55 6.22 -8.25 -12.89
N PHE A 56 7.33 -8.36 -13.62
CA PHE A 56 7.99 -7.28 -14.35
C PHE A 56 8.56 -6.15 -13.49
N ARG A 57 8.50 -6.22 -12.16
CA ARG A 57 9.21 -5.27 -11.31
C ARG A 57 10.70 -5.53 -11.36
N THR A 58 11.48 -4.47 -11.59
CA THR A 58 12.94 -4.51 -11.62
C THR A 58 13.57 -4.25 -10.26
N GLU A 59 12.82 -3.66 -9.34
CA GLU A 59 13.27 -3.31 -7.99
C GLU A 59 12.11 -3.38 -7.00
N LEU A 60 12.46 -3.56 -5.72
CA LEU A 60 11.59 -3.51 -4.56
C LEU A 60 12.41 -2.98 -3.39
N ALA A 61 11.86 -2.05 -2.62
CA ALA A 61 12.57 -1.52 -1.44
C ALA A 61 12.77 -2.64 -0.39
N PRO A 62 13.84 -2.58 0.44
CA PRO A 62 14.11 -3.63 1.44
C PRO A 62 13.01 -3.82 2.48
N ASP A 63 12.23 -2.77 2.73
CA ASP A 63 11.10 -2.72 3.64
C ASP A 63 9.76 -2.67 2.87
N ALA A 64 9.73 -3.14 1.62
CA ALA A 64 8.50 -3.22 0.84
C ALA A 64 8.11 -4.67 0.51
N GLY A 65 6.81 -4.90 0.33
CA GLY A 65 6.27 -6.23 0.01
C GLY A 65 4.89 -6.19 -0.62
N MET A 66 4.33 -7.38 -0.82
CA MET A 66 2.97 -7.55 -1.32
C MET A 66 2.25 -8.60 -0.47
N LEU A 67 1.05 -8.27 -0.01
CA LEU A 67 0.21 -9.17 0.78
C LEU A 67 -0.89 -9.75 -0.11
N PHE A 68 -0.89 -11.07 -0.25
CA PHE A 68 -1.92 -11.80 -1.00
C PHE A 68 -3.04 -12.21 -0.05
N ASP A 69 -4.18 -11.51 -0.07
CA ASP A 69 -5.35 -11.90 0.72
C ASP A 69 -6.22 -12.89 -0.08
N PHE A 70 -6.41 -14.07 0.49
CA PHE A 70 -7.24 -15.12 -0.11
C PHE A 70 -8.64 -15.20 0.50
N HIS A 71 -8.91 -14.48 1.59
CA HIS A 71 -10.14 -14.52 2.42
C HIS A 71 -10.51 -15.88 3.01
N GLU A 72 -9.88 -16.97 2.55
CA GLU A 72 -10.06 -18.33 3.02
C GLU A 72 -8.70 -19.00 3.24
N SER A 73 -8.61 -19.83 4.28
CA SER A 73 -7.44 -20.66 4.51
C SER A 73 -7.51 -21.89 3.61
N ARG A 74 -6.59 -21.97 2.66
CA ARG A 74 -6.49 -23.12 1.75
C ARG A 74 -5.06 -23.30 1.24
N PRO A 75 -4.72 -24.49 0.73
CA PRO A 75 -3.49 -24.66 -0.05
C PRO A 75 -3.47 -23.69 -1.23
N VAL A 76 -2.35 -22.96 -1.36
CA VAL A 76 -2.06 -22.05 -2.47
C VAL A 76 -0.73 -22.43 -3.08
N SER A 77 -0.54 -22.09 -4.35
CA SER A 77 0.71 -22.31 -5.07
C SER A 77 1.10 -21.02 -5.77
N PHE A 78 2.38 -20.70 -5.66
CA PHE A 78 2.97 -19.53 -6.28
C PHE A 78 3.97 -19.96 -7.34
N TRP A 79 4.16 -19.09 -8.32
CA TRP A 79 5.20 -19.20 -9.33
C TRP A 79 6.01 -17.90 -9.38
N MET A 80 7.17 -17.96 -10.02
CA MET A 80 8.02 -16.77 -10.25
C MET A 80 8.06 -16.41 -11.74
N GLN A 81 7.01 -16.77 -12.49
CA GLN A 81 6.94 -16.44 -13.91
C GLN A 81 6.99 -14.92 -14.08
N ASN A 82 7.95 -14.42 -14.87
CA ASN A 82 8.17 -13.00 -15.13
C ASN A 82 8.53 -12.15 -13.89
N THR A 83 8.92 -12.76 -12.77
CA THR A 83 9.45 -12.03 -11.61
C THR A 83 10.96 -11.84 -11.79
N LEU A 84 11.41 -10.59 -11.90
CA LEU A 84 12.82 -10.27 -12.21
C LEU A 84 13.71 -10.17 -10.96
N ILE A 85 13.09 -10.00 -9.80
CA ILE A 85 13.74 -9.88 -8.51
C ILE A 85 13.58 -11.18 -7.71
N PRO A 86 14.60 -11.63 -6.96
CA PRO A 86 14.44 -12.75 -6.03
C PRO A 86 13.51 -12.35 -4.88
N LEU A 87 12.66 -13.28 -4.45
CA LEU A 87 11.64 -13.05 -3.42
C LEU A 87 11.65 -14.18 -2.39
N ASP A 88 11.38 -13.81 -1.14
CA ASP A 88 11.04 -14.74 -0.07
C ASP A 88 9.51 -14.77 0.10
N MET A 89 8.94 -15.96 0.34
CA MET A 89 7.53 -16.15 0.67
C MET A 89 7.43 -16.67 2.11
N LEU A 90 6.57 -16.03 2.90
CA LEU A 90 6.35 -16.30 4.32
C LEU A 90 4.93 -16.79 4.57
#